data_AF-A0A534E1F8-F1
#
_entry.id   AF-A0A534E1F8-F1
#
_cell.length_a   1.000
_cell.length_b   1.000
_cell.length_c   1.000
_cell.angle_alpha   90.00
_cell.angle_beta   90.00
_cell.angle_gamma   90.00
#
_symmetry.space_group_name_H-M   'P 1'
#
loop_
_entity.id
_entity.type
_entity.pdbx_description
1 polymer ?
#
loop_
_entity_poly.entity_id
_entity_poly.type
_entity_poly.pdbx_seq_one_letter_code
_entity_poly.pdbx_strand_id
1 'polypeptide(L)' 'MSAASATAADPAAAAVKPRPRARDLGVPFDGTPGPLNAITDVDGVLVGHTTLVAG' A
#
# COMPACT_ATOMS: atom_id res chain seq x y z
N MET A 1 11.90 -37.40 17.04
CA MET A 1 11.71 -36.09 17.69
C MET A 1 12.80 -35.19 17.13
N SER A 2 12.58 -34.12 16.38
CA SER A 2 11.48 -33.15 16.40
C SER A 2 11.15 -32.69 14.97
N ALA A 3 9.90 -32.32 14.73
CA ALA A 3 9.26 -32.09 13.44
C ALA A 3 9.71 -30.79 12.74
N ALA A 4 9.64 -30.82 11.40
CA ALA A 4 9.72 -29.67 10.53
C ALA A 4 8.49 -28.76 10.71
N SER A 5 8.68 -27.46 10.90
CA SER A 5 7.62 -26.46 10.80
C SER A 5 7.71 -25.76 9.46
N ALA A 6 6.90 -26.22 8.50
CA ALA A 6 6.60 -25.47 7.29
C ALA A 6 5.70 -24.28 7.67
N THR A 7 6.24 -23.07 7.66
CA THR A 7 5.42 -21.86 7.64
C THR A 7 4.79 -21.76 6.26
N ALA A 8 3.50 -22.08 6.16
CA ALA A 8 2.72 -21.82 4.96
C ALA A 8 2.78 -20.31 4.68
N ALA A 9 3.38 -19.94 3.55
CA ALA A 9 3.33 -18.58 3.05
C ALA A 9 1.86 -18.24 2.77
N ASP A 10 1.35 -17.21 3.44
CA ASP A 10 0.01 -16.70 3.24
C ASP A 10 -0.09 -16.18 1.79
N PRO A 11 -0.96 -16.76 0.92
CA PRO A 11 -1.08 -16.33 -0.48
C PRO A 11 -1.58 -14.89 -0.63
N ALA A 12 -2.02 -14.25 0.47
CA ALA A 12 -2.35 -12.83 0.52
C ALA A 12 -1.13 -11.90 0.48
N ALA A 13 0.08 -12.41 0.74
CA ALA A 13 1.33 -11.61 0.70
C ALA A 13 1.93 -11.50 -0.71
N ALA A 14 1.11 -11.57 -1.77
CA ALA A 14 1.54 -11.17 -3.10
C ALA A 14 2.01 -9.72 -3.04
N ALA A 15 3.33 -9.49 -3.14
CA ALA A 15 3.93 -8.18 -3.07
C ALA A 15 3.34 -7.27 -4.16
N VAL A 16 2.39 -6.42 -3.76
CA VAL A 16 1.79 -5.41 -4.65
C VAL A 16 2.90 -4.43 -4.99
N LYS A 17 3.41 -4.47 -6.22
CA LYS A 17 4.28 -3.40 -6.71
C LYS A 17 3.52 -2.08 -6.60
N PRO A 18 4.07 -1.06 -5.90
CA PRO A 18 3.43 0.24 -5.84
C PRO A 18 3.25 0.75 -7.26
N ARG A 19 2.01 1.13 -7.61
CA ARG A 19 1.76 1.80 -8.89
C ARG A 19 2.49 3.14 -8.86
N PRO A 20 3.17 3.53 -9.95
CA PRO A 20 3.89 4.79 -9.99
C PRO A 20 2.92 5.95 -9.72
N ARG A 21 3.30 6.85 -8.82
CA ARG A 21 2.54 8.07 -8.54
C ARG A 21 2.94 9.14 -9.55
N ALA A 22 2.09 10.15 -9.73
CA ALA A 22 2.36 11.23 -10.68
C ALA A 22 3.71 11.94 -10.45
N ARG A 23 4.13 12.11 -9.19
CA ARG A 23 5.44 12.69 -8.83
C ARG A 23 6.61 11.83 -9.32
N ASP A 24 6.46 10.50 -9.31
CA ASP A 24 7.49 9.57 -9.80
C ASP A 24 7.64 9.60 -11.32
N LEU A 25 6.61 10.10 -12.02
CA LEU A 25 6.56 10.23 -13.48
C LEU A 25 6.95 11.64 -13.97
N GLY A 26 7.40 12.53 -13.08
CA GLY A 26 7.88 13.87 -13.45
C GLY A 26 6.78 14.93 -13.63
N VAL A 27 5.57 14.68 -13.13
CA VAL A 27 4.50 15.69 -13.14
C VAL A 27 4.84 16.80 -12.15
N PRO A 28 4.83 18.08 -12.56
CA PRO A 28 5.13 19.20 -11.67
C PRO A 28 3.98 19.42 -10.67
N PHE A 29 4.33 19.60 -9.40
CA PHE A 29 3.41 19.94 -8.33
C PHE A 29 4.01 21.04 -7.47
N ASP A 30 3.18 21.95 -6.99
CA ASP A 30 3.58 22.97 -6.03
C ASP A 30 3.67 22.40 -4.60
N GLY A 31 4.59 22.95 -3.82
CA GLY A 31 4.77 22.63 -2.40
C GLY A 31 5.41 21.27 -2.08
N THR A 32 5.68 21.07 -0.79
CA THR A 32 6.29 19.85 -0.26
C THR A 32 5.21 18.93 0.34
N PRO A 33 5.07 17.69 -0.13
CA PRO A 33 4.11 16.75 0.41
C PRO A 33 4.54 16.21 1.78
N GLY A 34 3.58 15.66 2.53
CA GLY A 34 3.87 14.92 3.75
C GLY A 34 4.58 13.58 3.50
N PRO A 35 4.99 12.87 4.56
CA PRO A 35 5.81 11.65 4.46
C PRO A 35 5.19 10.53 3.61
N LEU A 36 3.88 10.31 3.72
CA LEU A 36 3.15 9.30 2.95
C LEU A 36 2.55 9.88 1.65
N ASN A 37 2.59 11.22 1.51
CA ASN A 37 1.95 11.97 0.44
C ASN A 37 0.49 11.50 0.28
N ALA A 38 -0.22 11.43 1.41
CA ALA A 38 -1.56 10.86 1.54
C ALA A 38 -2.33 11.56 2.67
N ILE A 39 -3.66 11.43 2.67
CA ILE A 39 -4.50 12.06 3.71
C ILE A 39 -4.21 11.55 5.13
N THR A 40 -3.65 10.34 5.25
CA THR A 40 -3.24 9.72 6.51
C THR A 40 -1.98 10.33 7.11
N ASP A 41 -1.38 11.35 6.46
CA ASP A 41 -0.30 12.13 7.05
C ASP A 41 -0.76 12.94 8.27
N VAL A 42 -2.07 13.08 8.48
CA VAL A 42 -2.66 13.71 9.66
C VAL A 42 -2.94 12.66 10.72
N ASP A 43 -2.39 12.86 11.93
CA ASP A 43 -2.59 11.98 13.07
C ASP A 43 -4.07 11.74 13.36
N GLY A 44 -4.44 10.47 13.51
CA GLY A 44 -5.83 10.04 13.76
C GLY A 44 -6.69 9.84 12.51
N VAL A 45 -6.18 10.14 11.30
CA VAL A 45 -6.91 9.88 10.06
C VAL A 45 -6.67 8.47 9.55
N LEU A 46 -7.76 7.72 9.37
CA LEU A 46 -7.76 6.34 8.86
C LEU A 46 -8.54 6.26 7.54
N VAL A 47 -8.10 5.38 6.63
CA VAL A 47 -8.73 5.17 5.32
C VAL A 47 -8.98 3.67 5.11
N GLY A 48 -10.21 3.31 4.73
CA GLY A 48 -10.59 1.95 4.33
C GLY A 48 -11.18 1.95 2.93
N HIS A 49 -10.92 0.90 2.15
CA HIS A 49 -11.49 0.71 0.83
C HIS A 49 -12.30 -0.59 0.78
N THR A 50 -13.50 -0.53 0.21
CA THR A 50 -14.27 -1.70 -0.19
C THR A 50 -14.54 -1.57 -1.68
N THR A 51 -13.91 -2.43 -2.47
CA THR A 51 -14.07 -2.43 -3.92
C THR A 51 -14.84 -3.69 -4.32
N LEU A 52 -16.04 -3.50 -4.87
CA LEU A 52 -16.86 -4.57 -5.41
C LEU A 52 -16.80 -4.51 -6.93
N VAL A 53 -16.27 -5.56 -7.55
CA VAL A 53 -16.21 -5.71 -9.01
C VAL A 53 -17.05 -6.93 -9.37
N ALA A 54 -18.11 -6.72 -10.15
CA ALA A 54 -18.94 -7.76 -10.73
C ALA A 54 -18.87 -7.65 -12.26
N GLY A 55 -18.73 -8.78 -12.93
CA GLY A 55 -18.68 -8.90 -14.39
C GLY A 55 -20.02 -9.25 -14.98
#